data_AF-A0A938MGS1-F1
#
_entry.id   AF-A0A938MGS1-F1
#
_cell.length_a   1.000
_cell.length_b   1.000
_cell.length_c   1.000
_cell.angle_alpha   90.00
_cell.angle_beta   90.00
_cell.angle_gamma   90.00
#
_symmetry.space_group_name_H-M   'P 1'
#
loop_
_entity.id
_entity.type
_entity.pdbx_description
1 polymer ?
#
loop_
_entity_poly.entity_id
_entity_poly.type
_entity_poly.pdbx_seq_one_letter_code
_entity_poly.pdbx_strand_id
1 'polypeptide(L)'
;LSILGRDYRVSLEKKSVEPMDAPPGKPNFFLTLVAVAYLIHSKDIPLAGELVSEQAFPNGPLFFRGLHALPTGKILKRFGGNRDDLAAAAARLVGRRVNAGDIAFVFPLLPRLPVTLVLWLADDEFPARLSFLFDRTACEHLPFDALLTAVKVLEDRLLAAAQPANGTPRQR
;
A
#
# COMPACT_ATOMS: atom_id res chain seq x y z
N LEU A 1 13.74 -3.81 8.31
CA LEU A 1 12.68 -4.15 7.34
C LEU A 1 12.20 -2.86 6.70
N SER A 2 12.29 -2.75 5.38
CA SER A 2 11.79 -1.57 4.65
C SER A 2 10.30 -1.73 4.32
N ILE A 3 9.50 -0.71 4.59
CA ILE A 3 8.06 -0.66 4.27
C ILE A 3 7.79 0.69 3.60
N LEU A 4 7.39 0.67 2.32
CA LEU A 4 7.16 1.89 1.50
C LEU A 4 8.36 2.85 1.52
N GLY A 5 9.56 2.31 1.36
CA GLY A 5 10.81 3.09 1.33
C GLY A 5 11.28 3.62 2.68
N ARG A 6 10.61 3.27 3.78
CA ARG A 6 11.01 3.64 5.14
C ARG A 6 11.48 2.44 5.92
N ASP A 7 12.63 2.57 6.59
CA ASP A 7 13.23 1.48 7.34
C ASP A 7 12.74 1.41 8.79
N TYR A 8 12.36 0.19 9.18
CA TYR A 8 11.93 -0.15 10.52
C TYR A 8 12.85 -1.20 11.14
N ARG A 9 13.24 -0.98 12.39
CA ARG A 9 13.90 -1.96 13.24
C ARG A 9 12.83 -2.83 13.90
N VAL A 10 12.95 -4.14 13.78
CA VAL A 10 12.14 -5.11 14.51
C VAL A 10 13.03 -5.77 15.56
N SER A 11 12.70 -5.59 16.83
CA SER A 11 13.45 -6.16 17.96
C SER A 11 12.63 -7.26 18.62
N LEU A 12 13.18 -8.48 18.62
CA LEU A 12 12.57 -9.61 19.32
C LEU A 12 12.70 -9.47 20.84
N GLU A 13 13.85 -9.00 21.32
CA GLU A 13 14.12 -8.77 22.74
C GLU A 13 13.16 -7.72 23.32
N LYS A 14 13.02 -6.58 22.65
CA LYS A 14 12.15 -5.48 23.09
C LYS A 14 10.68 -5.66 22.67
N LYS A 15 10.39 -6.68 21.86
CA LYS A 15 9.07 -6.93 21.24
C LYS A 15 8.51 -5.66 20.59
N SER A 16 9.37 -4.95 19.86
CA SER A 16 9.05 -3.64 19.28
C SER A 16 9.32 -3.59 17.79
N VAL A 17 8.55 -2.75 17.11
CA VAL A 17 8.80 -2.29 15.74
C VAL A 17 8.97 -0.77 15.85
N GLU A 18 10.08 -0.24 15.36
CA GLU A 18 10.43 1.19 15.54
C GLU A 18 10.96 1.76 14.22
N PRO A 19 10.56 2.96 13.81
CA PRO A 19 11.16 3.63 12.66
C PRO A 19 12.64 3.94 12.94
N MET A 20 13.50 3.85 11.92
CA MET A 20 14.93 4.14 12.05
C MET A 20 15.31 5.61 11.80
N ASP A 21 14.43 6.38 11.16
CA ASP A 21 14.65 7.72 10.62
C ASP A 21 13.94 8.85 11.40
N ALA A 22 13.26 8.52 12.50
CA ALA A 22 12.50 9.47 13.31
C ALA A 22 12.70 9.17 14.80
N PRO A 23 12.31 10.11 15.71
CA PRO A 23 12.30 9.81 17.13
C PRO A 23 11.54 8.52 17.42
N PRO A 24 11.97 7.74 18.44
CA PRO A 24 11.27 6.52 18.81
C PRO A 24 9.78 6.78 18.99
N GLY A 25 8.98 6.11 18.17
CA GLY A 25 7.53 6.22 18.18
C GLY A 25 6.96 4.89 17.74
N LYS A 26 5.99 4.37 18.49
CA LYS A 26 5.36 3.08 18.19
C LYS A 26 4.54 3.23 16.90
N PRO A 27 4.84 2.48 15.83
CA PRO A 27 4.01 2.43 14.65
C PRO A 27 2.59 1.99 15.01
N ASN A 28 1.63 2.32 14.14
CA ASN A 28 0.27 1.85 14.35
C ASN A 28 0.19 0.31 14.30
N PHE A 29 -0.94 -0.21 14.78
CA PHE A 29 -1.18 -1.65 14.85
C PHE A 29 -1.04 -2.34 13.48
N PHE A 30 -1.60 -1.77 12.42
CA PHE A 30 -1.57 -2.37 11.08
C PHE A 30 -0.14 -2.50 10.53
N LEU A 31 0.70 -1.48 10.68
CA LEU A 31 2.10 -1.56 10.25
C LEU A 31 2.86 -2.61 11.06
N THR A 32 2.63 -2.65 12.37
CA THR A 32 3.26 -3.66 13.25
C THR A 32 2.85 -5.07 12.85
N LEU A 33 1.55 -5.30 12.60
CA LEU A 33 1.03 -6.59 12.16
C LEU A 33 1.65 -7.02 10.82
N VAL A 34 1.70 -6.13 9.84
CA VAL A 34 2.29 -6.40 8.52
C VAL A 34 3.78 -6.72 8.63
N ALA A 35 4.52 -5.97 9.44
CA ALA A 35 5.95 -6.21 9.66
C ALA A 35 6.21 -7.61 10.24
N VAL A 36 5.48 -7.99 11.28
CA VAL A 36 5.63 -9.29 11.94
C VAL A 36 5.14 -10.42 11.02
N ALA A 37 3.98 -10.28 10.39
CA ALA A 37 3.46 -11.28 9.46
C ALA A 37 4.43 -11.54 8.30
N TYR A 38 5.05 -10.49 7.74
CA TYR A 38 6.05 -10.63 6.70
C TYR A 38 7.29 -11.41 7.18
N LEU A 39 7.78 -11.13 8.40
CA LEU A 39 8.93 -11.83 8.95
C LEU A 39 8.66 -13.31 9.26
N ILE A 40 7.41 -13.66 9.57
CA ILE A 40 6.99 -15.05 9.84
C ILE A 40 6.77 -15.82 8.53
N HIS A 41 6.09 -15.21 7.56
CA HIS A 41 5.54 -15.94 6.41
C HIS A 41 6.32 -15.75 5.11
N SER A 42 7.11 -14.69 4.97
CA SER A 42 7.71 -14.37 3.67
C SER A 42 8.73 -15.44 3.25
N LYS A 43 8.51 -15.98 2.06
CA LYS A 43 9.38 -16.98 1.44
C LYS A 43 10.49 -16.32 0.62
N ASP A 44 11.62 -17.00 0.51
CA ASP A 44 12.70 -16.60 -0.39
C ASP A 44 12.46 -17.18 -1.79
N ILE A 45 11.52 -16.55 -2.49
CA ILE A 45 11.15 -16.88 -3.87
C ILE A 45 11.21 -15.60 -4.71
N PRO A 46 11.59 -15.69 -5.99
CA PRO A 46 11.53 -14.55 -6.90
C PRO A 46 10.08 -14.14 -7.17
N LEU A 47 9.88 -12.88 -7.53
CA LEU A 47 8.61 -12.42 -8.09
C LEU A 47 8.31 -13.17 -9.39
N ALA A 48 7.05 -13.52 -9.62
CA ALA A 48 6.64 -14.20 -10.86
C ALA A 48 6.63 -13.25 -12.07
N GLY A 49 6.53 -11.94 -11.82
CA GLY A 49 6.42 -10.92 -12.88
C GLY A 49 5.02 -10.83 -13.49
N GLU A 50 4.05 -11.57 -12.95
CA GLU A 50 2.66 -11.58 -13.39
C GLU A 50 1.80 -10.76 -12.43
N LEU A 51 1.18 -9.70 -12.94
CA LEU A 51 0.26 -8.87 -12.17
C LEU A 51 -1.15 -9.44 -12.18
N VAL A 52 -1.70 -9.65 -10.99
CA VAL A 52 -3.05 -10.19 -10.79
C VAL A 52 -3.83 -9.40 -9.74
N SER A 53 -5.16 -9.42 -9.82
CA SER A 53 -6.00 -8.95 -8.73
C SER A 53 -6.12 -10.00 -7.63
N GLU A 54 -6.63 -9.60 -6.48
CA GLU A 54 -6.88 -10.48 -5.35
C GLU A 54 -7.86 -11.62 -5.65
N GLN A 55 -8.70 -11.43 -6.67
CA GLN A 55 -9.66 -12.44 -7.14
C GLN A 55 -9.00 -13.60 -7.88
N ALA A 56 -7.77 -13.44 -8.36
CA ALA A 56 -7.04 -14.50 -9.07
C ALA A 56 -6.23 -15.41 -8.14
N PHE A 57 -6.17 -15.10 -6.85
CA PHE A 57 -5.52 -15.98 -5.87
C PHE A 57 -6.37 -17.21 -5.58
N PRO A 58 -5.75 -18.38 -5.28
CA PRO A 58 -6.48 -19.52 -4.76
C PRO A 58 -7.29 -19.14 -3.52
N ASN A 59 -8.61 -19.35 -3.54
CA ASN A 59 -9.55 -18.90 -2.48
C ASN A 59 -9.67 -17.38 -2.29
N GLY A 60 -9.03 -16.57 -3.14
CA GLY A 60 -9.10 -15.10 -3.11
C GLY A 60 -10.54 -14.58 -3.15
N PRO A 61 -11.39 -15.01 -4.10
CA PRO A 61 -12.79 -14.58 -4.17
C PRO A 61 -13.64 -14.94 -2.96
N LEU A 62 -13.27 -16.00 -2.23
CA LEU A 62 -13.96 -16.39 -1.00
C LEU A 62 -13.62 -15.44 0.15
N PHE A 63 -12.39 -14.94 0.19
CA PHE A 63 -11.89 -14.05 1.23
C PHE A 63 -12.16 -12.58 0.92
N PHE A 64 -11.73 -12.05 -0.23
CA PHE A 64 -11.73 -10.62 -0.57
C PHE A 64 -13.10 -10.13 -1.05
N ARG A 65 -14.09 -10.18 -0.17
CA ARG A 65 -15.46 -9.71 -0.39
C ARG A 65 -16.07 -9.18 0.89
N GLY A 66 -17.12 -8.37 0.76
CA GLY A 66 -17.80 -7.77 1.92
C GLY A 66 -16.83 -6.98 2.80
N LEU A 67 -16.76 -7.33 4.10
CA LEU A 67 -15.86 -6.67 5.07
C LEU A 67 -14.37 -6.84 4.78
N HIS A 68 -14.01 -7.80 3.92
CA HIS A 68 -12.63 -8.07 3.50
C HIS A 68 -12.32 -7.55 2.08
N ALA A 69 -13.24 -6.79 1.47
CA ALA A 69 -12.93 -6.11 0.22
C ALA A 69 -11.73 -5.15 0.41
N LEU A 70 -10.89 -5.04 -0.61
CA LEU A 70 -9.75 -4.12 -0.57
C LEU A 70 -10.23 -2.66 -0.44
N PRO A 71 -9.53 -1.83 0.34
CA PRO A 71 -9.97 -0.48 0.65
C PRO A 71 -9.69 0.46 -0.54
N THR A 72 -10.72 0.74 -1.34
CA THR A 72 -10.62 1.66 -2.49
C THR A 72 -11.29 3.01 -2.23
N GLY A 73 -12.31 3.04 -1.36
CA GLY A 73 -13.23 4.17 -1.25
C GLY A 73 -12.59 5.50 -0.83
N LYS A 74 -11.67 5.50 0.15
CA LYS A 74 -11.05 6.77 0.60
C LYS A 74 -10.07 7.31 -0.44
N ILE A 75 -9.33 6.42 -1.11
CA ILE A 75 -8.42 6.79 -2.20
C ILE A 75 -9.23 7.38 -3.36
N LEU A 76 -10.30 6.71 -3.78
CA LEU A 76 -11.20 7.22 -4.81
C LEU A 76 -11.78 8.59 -4.45
N LYS A 77 -12.23 8.77 -3.22
CA LYS A 77 -12.73 10.07 -2.74
C LYS A 77 -11.66 11.17 -2.78
N ARG A 78 -10.40 10.84 -2.51
CA ARG A 78 -9.29 11.81 -2.45
C ARG A 78 -8.70 12.14 -3.83
N PHE A 79 -8.64 11.16 -4.73
CA PHE A 79 -7.85 11.26 -5.96
C PHE A 79 -8.64 10.98 -7.24
N GLY A 80 -9.90 10.52 -7.16
CA GLY A 80 -10.69 10.07 -8.32
C GLY A 80 -10.92 11.13 -9.41
N GLY A 81 -10.73 12.41 -9.09
CA GLY A 81 -10.75 13.52 -10.07
C GLY A 81 -9.45 14.32 -10.13
N ASN A 82 -8.38 13.91 -9.42
CA ASN A 82 -7.11 14.65 -9.39
C ASN A 82 -5.92 13.68 -9.40
N ARG A 83 -5.45 13.37 -10.62
CA ARG A 83 -4.31 12.49 -10.87
C ARG A 83 -2.97 13.08 -10.40
N ASP A 84 -2.85 14.40 -10.37
CA ASP A 84 -1.59 15.08 -10.03
C ASP A 84 -1.33 15.00 -8.52
N ASP A 85 -2.37 15.10 -7.71
CA ASP A 85 -2.28 14.85 -6.26
C ASP A 85 -1.88 13.41 -5.95
N LEU A 86 -2.41 12.44 -6.70
CA LEU A 86 -2.00 11.04 -6.56
C LEU A 86 -0.53 10.87 -6.94
N ALA A 87 -0.09 11.49 -8.04
CA ALA A 87 1.30 11.43 -8.46
C ALA A 87 2.26 12.02 -7.41
N ALA A 88 1.91 13.16 -6.84
CA ALA A 88 2.70 13.79 -5.77
C ALA A 88 2.77 12.92 -4.51
N ALA A 89 1.63 12.35 -4.09
CA ALA A 89 1.58 11.44 -2.94
C ALA A 89 2.36 10.15 -3.20
N ALA A 90 2.25 9.58 -4.40
CA ALA A 90 2.95 8.36 -4.78
C ALA A 90 4.47 8.55 -4.78
N ALA A 91 4.96 9.66 -5.32
CA ALA A 91 6.39 9.99 -5.31
C ALA A 91 6.98 10.06 -3.90
N ARG A 92 6.23 10.60 -2.92
CA ARG A 92 6.64 10.65 -1.50
C ARG A 92 6.76 9.27 -0.85
N LEU A 93 6.12 8.25 -1.43
CA LEU A 93 6.14 6.87 -0.95
C LEU A 93 6.95 5.96 -1.88
N VAL A 94 7.94 6.53 -2.58
CA VAL A 94 8.81 5.84 -3.55
C VAL A 94 8.03 5.02 -4.59
N GLY A 95 6.80 5.43 -4.88
CA GLY A 95 5.96 4.85 -5.92
C GLY A 95 6.49 5.18 -7.30
N ARG A 96 6.61 4.17 -8.16
CA ARG A 96 7.08 4.33 -9.55
C ARG A 96 5.91 4.29 -10.50
N ARG A 97 5.83 5.28 -11.39
CA ARG A 97 4.76 5.33 -12.41
C ARG A 97 4.86 4.15 -13.37
N VAL A 98 3.72 3.59 -13.74
CA VAL A 98 3.58 2.56 -14.78
C VAL A 98 2.42 2.87 -15.72
N ASN A 99 2.41 2.23 -16.88
CA ASN A 99 1.41 2.46 -17.92
C ASN A 99 0.23 1.50 -17.76
N ALA A 100 -0.77 1.91 -16.97
CA ALA A 100 -2.06 1.23 -16.81
C ALA A 100 -3.14 2.22 -16.34
N GLY A 101 -4.39 2.01 -16.78
CA GLY A 101 -5.48 2.95 -16.52
C GLY A 101 -5.16 4.38 -17.00
N ASP A 102 -5.75 5.38 -16.36
CA ASP A 102 -5.39 6.79 -16.59
C ASP A 102 -4.11 7.16 -15.84
N ILE A 103 -3.93 6.58 -14.66
CA ILE A 103 -2.70 6.69 -13.88
C ILE A 103 -2.49 5.47 -12.98
N ALA A 104 -1.24 4.98 -12.92
CA ALA A 104 -0.89 3.85 -12.08
C ALA A 104 0.52 3.97 -11.48
N PHE A 105 0.69 3.37 -10.31
CA PHE A 105 1.95 3.35 -9.58
C PHE A 105 2.22 1.99 -8.95
N VAL A 106 3.48 1.54 -9.03
CA VAL A 106 3.98 0.39 -8.29
C VAL A 106 4.69 0.89 -7.04
N PHE A 107 4.23 0.42 -5.89
CA PHE A 107 4.82 0.71 -4.59
C PHE A 107 5.64 -0.48 -4.11
N PRO A 108 6.90 -0.28 -3.69
CA PRO A 108 7.66 -1.31 -2.99
C PRO A 108 7.16 -1.40 -1.54
N LEU A 109 5.93 -1.94 -1.35
CA LEU A 109 5.27 -1.99 -0.06
C LEU A 109 6.10 -2.79 0.96
N LEU A 110 6.65 -3.94 0.55
CA LEU A 110 7.68 -4.72 1.24
C LEU A 110 8.68 -5.27 0.19
N PRO A 111 9.89 -5.75 0.58
CA PRO A 111 10.94 -6.16 -0.36
C PRO A 111 10.55 -7.22 -1.40
N ARG A 112 9.55 -8.05 -1.10
CA ARG A 112 9.02 -9.11 -1.98
C ARG A 112 7.51 -9.01 -2.21
N LEU A 113 6.96 -7.82 -1.99
CA LEU A 113 5.52 -7.56 -2.15
C LEU A 113 5.32 -6.18 -2.77
N PRO A 114 5.64 -6.01 -4.06
CA PRO A 114 5.22 -4.81 -4.77
C PRO A 114 3.68 -4.80 -4.89
N VAL A 115 3.07 -3.63 -4.74
CA VAL A 115 1.64 -3.43 -4.96
C VAL A 115 1.45 -2.35 -6.01
N THR A 116 0.70 -2.69 -7.05
CA THR A 116 0.34 -1.74 -8.10
C THR A 116 -1.04 -1.17 -7.83
N LEU A 117 -1.16 0.15 -7.78
CA LEU A 117 -2.44 0.84 -7.75
C LEU A 117 -2.73 1.37 -9.15
N VAL A 118 -3.90 1.04 -9.69
CA VAL A 118 -4.39 1.54 -10.98
C VAL A 118 -5.65 2.36 -10.72
N LEU A 119 -5.67 3.59 -11.21
CA LEU A 119 -6.79 4.51 -11.13
C LEU A 119 -7.29 4.82 -12.54
N TRP A 120 -8.59 4.66 -12.73
CA TRP A 120 -9.38 5.24 -13.81
C TRP A 120 -10.16 6.41 -13.23
N LEU A 121 -10.01 7.58 -13.82
CA LEU A 121 -10.71 8.80 -13.39
C LEU A 121 -12.19 8.69 -13.72
N ALA A 122 -12.99 9.50 -13.03
CA ALA A 122 -14.38 9.67 -13.43
C ALA A 122 -14.43 10.43 -14.76
N ASP A 123 -15.36 10.04 -15.62
CA ASP A 123 -15.75 10.78 -16.82
C ASP A 123 -17.26 11.03 -16.81
N ASP A 124 -17.80 11.53 -17.93
CA ASP A 124 -19.22 11.86 -18.04
C ASP A 124 -20.13 10.61 -18.02
N GLU A 125 -19.59 9.42 -18.29
CA GLU A 125 -20.34 8.17 -18.43
C GLU A 125 -20.14 7.21 -17.23
N PHE A 126 -18.96 7.24 -16.59
CA PHE A 126 -18.55 6.28 -15.57
C PHE A 126 -17.91 6.93 -14.33
N PRO A 127 -18.23 6.44 -13.11
CA PRO A 127 -17.55 6.88 -11.90
C PRO A 127 -16.08 6.39 -11.87
N ALA A 128 -15.24 7.13 -11.14
CA ALA A 128 -13.85 6.73 -10.94
C ALA A 128 -13.73 5.32 -10.34
N ARG A 129 -12.77 4.55 -10.85
CA ARG A 129 -12.50 3.17 -10.43
C ARG A 129 -11.07 3.01 -10.00
N LEU A 130 -10.85 2.21 -8.97
CA LEU A 130 -9.53 1.88 -8.47
C LEU A 130 -9.37 0.38 -8.33
N SER A 131 -8.18 -0.13 -8.63
CA SER A 131 -7.82 -1.53 -8.39
C SER A 131 -6.41 -1.63 -7.84
N PHE A 132 -6.22 -2.58 -6.93
CA PHE A 132 -4.88 -3.01 -6.52
C PHE A 132 -4.55 -4.29 -7.26
N LEU A 133 -3.36 -4.33 -7.84
CA LEU A 133 -2.78 -5.52 -8.44
C LEU A 133 -1.52 -5.90 -7.67
N PHE A 134 -1.24 -7.18 -7.68
CA PHE A 134 -0.15 -7.79 -6.94
C PHE A 134 0.65 -8.68 -7.88
N ASP A 135 1.90 -8.92 -7.56
CA ASP A 135 2.57 -10.09 -8.15
C ASP A 135 1.83 -11.37 -7.73
N ARG A 136 1.73 -12.36 -8.61
CA ARG A 136 1.11 -13.67 -8.32
C ARG A 136 1.66 -14.29 -7.03
N THR A 137 2.93 -14.07 -6.68
CA THR A 137 3.53 -14.61 -5.45
C THR A 137 3.08 -13.93 -4.16
N ALA A 138 2.28 -12.86 -4.21
CA ALA A 138 1.86 -12.12 -3.01
C ALA A 138 1.18 -13.01 -1.96
N CYS A 139 0.34 -13.95 -2.37
CA CYS A 139 -0.33 -14.90 -1.46
C CYS A 139 0.61 -15.97 -0.88
N GLU A 140 1.82 -16.11 -1.44
CA GLU A 140 2.87 -16.97 -0.88
C GLU A 140 3.69 -16.27 0.21
N HIS A 141 3.70 -14.93 0.21
CA HIS A 141 4.45 -14.12 1.18
C HIS A 141 3.64 -13.68 2.39
N LEU A 142 2.32 -13.49 2.23
CA LEU A 142 1.42 -13.08 3.30
C LEU A 142 0.09 -13.84 3.25
N PRO A 143 -0.46 -14.26 4.40
CA PRO A 143 -1.85 -14.67 4.48
C PRO A 143 -2.78 -13.50 4.12
N PHE A 144 -4.02 -13.81 3.70
CA PHE A 144 -4.91 -12.80 3.10
C PHE A 144 -5.32 -11.66 4.04
N ASP A 145 -5.46 -11.92 5.33
CA ASP A 145 -5.71 -10.90 6.35
C ASP A 145 -4.54 -9.93 6.50
N ALA A 146 -3.31 -10.43 6.48
CA ALA A 146 -2.10 -9.62 6.47
C ALA A 146 -1.92 -8.87 5.14
N LEU A 147 -2.26 -9.48 4.00
CA LEU A 147 -2.22 -8.82 2.70
C LEU A 147 -3.24 -7.67 2.62
N LEU A 148 -4.47 -7.90 3.07
CA LEU A 148 -5.50 -6.84 3.21
C LEU A 148 -5.00 -5.72 4.12
N THR A 149 -4.37 -6.07 5.25
CA THR A 149 -3.80 -5.08 6.17
C THR A 149 -2.65 -4.30 5.54
N ALA A 150 -1.82 -4.93 4.72
CA ALA A 150 -0.74 -4.27 4.00
C ALA A 150 -1.30 -3.22 3.01
N VAL A 151 -2.40 -3.53 2.32
CA VAL A 151 -3.10 -2.56 1.47
C VAL A 151 -3.71 -1.41 2.29
N LYS A 152 -4.24 -1.67 3.48
CA LYS A 152 -4.68 -0.59 4.40
C LYS A 152 -3.54 0.32 4.83
N VAL A 153 -2.36 -0.24 5.11
CA VAL A 153 -1.15 0.56 5.38
C VAL A 153 -0.81 1.44 4.17
N LEU A 154 -0.87 0.89 2.95
CA LEU A 154 -0.66 1.70 1.73
C LEU A 154 -1.69 2.82 1.59
N GLU A 155 -2.99 2.53 1.77
CA GLU A 155 -4.07 3.54 1.76
C GLU A 155 -3.78 4.67 2.76
N ASP A 156 -3.55 4.33 4.03
CA ASP A 156 -3.32 5.32 5.10
C ASP A 156 -2.10 6.19 4.80
N ARG A 157 -1.01 5.57 4.30
CA ARG A 157 0.22 6.29 3.96
C ARG A 157 0.03 7.19 2.75
N LEU A 158 -0.70 6.75 1.73
CA LEU A 158 -1.03 7.57 0.56
C LEU A 158 -1.87 8.79 0.95
N LEU A 159 -2.89 8.60 1.77
CA LEU A 159 -3.74 9.68 2.25
C LEU A 159 -2.97 10.67 3.12
N ALA A 160 -2.10 10.19 4.00
CA ALA A 160 -1.21 11.05 4.80
C ALA A 160 -0.21 11.82 3.93
N ALA A 161 0.35 11.17 2.91
CA ALA A 161 1.28 11.80 1.97
C ALA A 161 0.61 12.87 1.09
N ALA A 162 -0.72 12.85 0.95
CA ALA A 162 -1.48 13.84 0.18
C ALA A 162 -1.96 15.05 1.01
N GLN A 163 -1.74 15.05 2.33
CA GLN A 163 -1.98 16.22 3.16
C GLN A 163 -0.79 17.20 3.01
N PRO A 164 -1.04 18.52 2.95
CA PRO A 164 0.04 19.49 3.04
C PRO A 164 0.76 19.31 4.39
N ALA A 165 2.09 19.37 4.38
CA ALA A 165 2.86 19.40 5.62
C ALA A 165 2.35 20.59 6.45
N ASN A 166 1.81 20.33 7.64
CA ASN A 166 1.23 21.37 8.50
C ASN A 166 2.24 22.52 8.71
N GLY A 167 1.85 23.71 8.23
CA GLY A 167 2.19 25.03 8.77
C GLY A 167 3.68 25.37 8.99
N THR A 168 4.34 25.91 7.98
CA THR A 168 5.25 27.04 8.23
C THR A 168 4.36 28.28 8.36
N PRO A 169 4.38 29.04 9.48
CA PRO A 169 3.64 30.29 9.55
C PRO A 169 4.20 31.21 8.46
N ARG A 170 3.34 31.67 7.54
CA ARG A 170 3.68 32.83 6.72
C ARG A 170 3.83 34.01 7.69
N GLN A 171 5.08 34.39 7.96
CA GLN A 171 5.40 35.64 8.62
C GLN A 171 4.71 36.76 7.83
N ARG A 172 3.87 37.53 8.54
CA ARG A 172 3.43 38.85 8.13
C ARG A 172 4.40 39.87 8.74
#